data_AF-A0A2S0RG35-F1
#
_entry.id   AF-A0A2S0RG35-F1
#
_cell.length_a   1.000
_cell.length_b   1.000
_cell.length_c   1.000
_cell.angle_alpha   90.00
_cell.angle_beta   90.00
_cell.angle_gamma   90.00
#
_symmetry.space_group_name_H-M   'P 1'
#
loop_
_entity.id
_entity.type
_entity.pdbx_description
1 polymer ?
#
loop_
_entity_poly.entity_id
_entity_poly.type
_entity_poly.pdbx_seq_one_letter_code
_entity_poly.pdbx_strand_id
1 'polypeptide(L)'
;MKNFKIFVVALSLALIGCVQPSYKRTLLITLKVKSSEKITSVGIRGNDKPFSWDYDYPMQYDAATGCYTAKAVMTTGYAFTDIKFTVNGAFELQGKDNRRLLFRDKDTLVYTAEYNVMK
;
A
#
# COMPACT_ATOMS: atom_id res chain seq x y z
N MET A 1 39.70 -31.79 -3.59
CA MET A 1 39.84 -30.53 -4.37
C MET A 1 38.76 -30.31 -5.43
N LYS A 2 37.98 -31.32 -5.87
CA LYS A 2 36.93 -31.18 -6.90
C LYS A 2 35.69 -30.40 -6.39
N ASN A 3 35.33 -30.59 -5.12
CA ASN A 3 34.15 -29.98 -4.50
C ASN A 3 34.36 -28.50 -4.12
N PHE A 4 35.61 -28.07 -3.92
CA PHE A 4 35.96 -26.66 -3.61
C PHE A 4 35.72 -25.74 -4.82
N LYS A 5 36.01 -26.23 -6.04
CA LYS A 5 35.77 -25.47 -7.28
C LYS A 5 34.28 -25.24 -7.54
N ILE A 6 33.42 -26.19 -7.20
CA ILE A 6 31.96 -26.07 -7.32
C ILE A 6 31.43 -25.00 -6.35
N PHE A 7 31.96 -24.95 -5.13
CA PHE A 7 31.56 -23.98 -4.13
C PHE A 7 31.91 -22.54 -4.53
N VAL A 8 33.09 -22.33 -5.14
CA VAL A 8 33.52 -21.02 -5.63
C VAL A 8 32.64 -20.52 -6.79
N VAL A 9 32.25 -21.41 -7.71
CA VAL A 9 31.36 -21.06 -8.84
C VAL A 9 29.94 -20.71 -8.36
N ALA A 10 29.40 -21.47 -7.40
CA ALA A 10 28.10 -21.17 -6.80
C ALA A 10 28.10 -19.84 -6.03
N LEU A 11 29.20 -19.53 -5.33
CA LEU A 11 29.35 -18.27 -4.60
C LEU A 11 29.46 -17.06 -5.56
N SER A 12 30.15 -17.22 -6.69
CA SER A 12 30.27 -16.16 -7.70
C SER A 12 28.95 -15.85 -8.42
N LEU A 13 28.07 -16.85 -8.60
CA LEU A 13 26.73 -16.67 -9.19
C LEU A 13 25.76 -15.97 -8.23
N ALA A 14 26.01 -15.99 -6.92
CA ALA A 14 25.20 -15.28 -5.93
C ALA A 14 25.49 -13.76 -5.85
N LEU A 15 26.59 -13.29 -6.47
CA LEU A 15 26.99 -11.88 -6.43
C LEU A 15 26.38 -11.02 -7.57
N ILE A 16 25.77 -11.63 -8.58
CA ILE A 16 24.95 -10.94 -9.59
C ILE A 16 23.52 -10.74 -9.07
N GLY A 17 23.39 -10.00 -7.98
CA GLY A 17 22.08 -9.53 -7.53
C GLY A 17 21.50 -8.58 -8.58
N CYS A 18 20.51 -9.03 -9.35
CA CYS A 18 19.68 -8.14 -10.14
C CYS A 18 18.97 -7.17 -9.18
N VAL A 19 19.43 -5.92 -9.13
CA VAL A 19 18.69 -4.85 -8.46
C VAL A 19 17.45 -4.59 -9.30
N GLN A 20 16.27 -4.94 -8.77
CA GLN A 20 15.00 -4.64 -9.43
C GLN A 20 14.81 -3.11 -9.47
N PRO A 21 14.53 -2.51 -10.64
CA PRO A 21 14.30 -1.08 -10.73
C PRO A 21 13.07 -0.70 -9.90
N SER A 22 13.19 0.38 -9.14
CA SER A 22 12.09 0.96 -8.35
C SER A 22 11.57 2.23 -9.00
N TYR A 23 10.26 2.44 -8.92
CA TYR A 23 9.57 3.58 -9.52
C TYR A 23 8.87 4.40 -8.46
N LYS A 24 8.82 5.72 -8.69
CA LYS A 24 8.02 6.62 -7.87
C LYS A 24 6.56 6.51 -8.30
N ARG A 25 5.68 6.13 -7.37
CA ARG A 25 4.23 6.04 -7.58
C ARG A 25 3.52 7.04 -6.68
N THR A 26 2.56 7.75 -7.24
CA THR A 26 1.68 8.68 -6.52
C THR A 26 0.29 8.04 -6.39
N LEU A 27 -0.20 7.95 -5.17
CA LEU A 27 -1.55 7.50 -4.88
C LEU A 27 -2.42 8.71 -4.49
N LEU A 28 -3.56 8.84 -5.16
CA LEU A 28 -4.62 9.79 -4.82
C LEU A 28 -5.84 8.97 -4.41
N ILE A 29 -6.08 8.89 -3.10
CA ILE A 29 -7.06 7.98 -2.52
C ILE A 29 -8.23 8.77 -1.97
N THR A 30 -9.45 8.35 -2.30
CA THR A 30 -10.70 8.88 -1.77
C THR A 30 -11.50 7.75 -1.13
N LEU A 31 -11.91 7.93 0.12
CA LEU A 31 -12.71 6.99 0.88
C LEU A 31 -14.03 7.62 1.31
N LYS A 32 -15.13 6.99 0.91
CA LYS A 32 -16.46 7.26 1.46
C LYS A 32 -16.65 6.44 2.73
N VAL A 33 -16.94 7.11 3.84
CA VAL A 33 -17.25 6.46 5.13
C VAL A 33 -18.70 6.76 5.48
N LYS A 34 -19.52 5.71 5.57
CA LYS A 34 -20.86 5.80 6.17
C LYS A 34 -20.76 5.17 7.55
N SER A 35 -20.67 6.00 8.58
CA SER A 35 -20.66 5.54 9.97
C SER A 35 -21.77 6.22 10.75
N SER A 36 -22.51 5.44 11.55
CA SER A 36 -23.42 5.94 12.57
C SER A 36 -22.68 6.41 13.83
N GLU A 37 -21.40 6.05 13.96
CA GLU A 37 -20.55 6.42 15.08
C GLU A 37 -19.78 7.71 14.80
N LYS A 38 -19.41 8.42 15.86
CA LYS A 38 -18.56 9.61 15.76
C LYS A 38 -17.19 9.23 15.19
N ILE A 39 -16.86 9.78 14.03
CA ILE A 39 -15.55 9.60 13.40
C ILE A 39 -14.55 10.58 14.05
N THR A 40 -13.51 10.04 14.69
CA THR A 40 -12.41 10.80 15.28
C THR A 40 -11.14 10.73 14.45
N SER A 41 -10.97 9.64 13.68
CA SER A 41 -9.82 9.46 12.78
C SER A 41 -10.17 8.53 11.63
N VAL A 42 -9.53 8.78 10.47
CA VAL A 42 -9.58 7.91 9.30
C VAL A 42 -8.17 7.76 8.78
N GLY A 43 -7.75 6.55 8.49
CA GLY A 43 -6.38 6.24 8.12
C GLY A 43 -6.25 5.16 7.06
N ILE A 44 -5.01 4.98 6.61
CA ILE A 44 -4.57 3.94 5.70
C ILE A 44 -3.42 3.19 6.35
N ARG A 45 -3.46 1.86 6.29
CA ARG A 45 -2.36 0.97 6.63
C ARG A 45 -2.01 0.12 5.43
N GLY A 46 -0.74 -0.25 5.26
CA GLY A 46 -0.29 -0.92 4.04
C GLY A 46 1.16 -1.38 4.05
N ASN A 47 1.53 -2.12 3.01
CA ASN A 47 2.85 -2.75 2.86
C ASN A 47 3.98 -1.75 2.57
N ASP A 48 3.72 -0.76 1.72
CA ASP A 48 4.76 0.12 1.17
C ASP A 48 4.79 1.47 1.88
N LYS A 49 5.99 1.99 2.16
CA LYS A 49 6.16 3.34 2.70
C LYS A 49 5.50 4.38 1.77
N PRO A 50 4.80 5.39 2.31
CA PRO A 50 4.79 5.78 3.72
C PRO A 50 3.81 5.01 4.61
N PHE A 51 3.05 4.06 4.07
CA PHE A 51 2.14 3.24 4.85
C PHE A 51 2.89 2.23 5.73
N SER A 52 2.21 1.78 6.77
CA SER A 52 2.64 0.72 7.67
C SER A 52 1.42 -0.02 8.19
N TRP A 53 1.58 -1.28 8.59
CA TRP A 53 0.54 -2.02 9.31
C TRP A 53 0.44 -1.67 10.80
N ASP A 54 1.46 -0.99 11.33
CA ASP A 54 1.57 -0.66 12.75
C ASP A 54 0.88 0.67 13.10
N TYR A 55 0.81 1.61 12.16
CA TYR A 55 0.28 2.96 12.39
C TYR A 55 -0.56 3.46 11.22
N ASP A 56 -1.55 4.30 11.55
CA ASP A 56 -2.44 4.92 10.57
C ASP A 56 -1.72 6.05 9.83
N TYR A 57 -1.62 5.94 8.51
CA TYR A 57 -1.35 7.10 7.66
C TYR A 57 -2.63 7.95 7.55
N PRO A 58 -2.63 9.21 8.00
CA PRO A 58 -3.87 9.96 8.18
C PRO A 58 -4.52 10.34 6.83
N MET A 59 -5.85 10.24 6.79
CA MET A 59 -6.69 10.80 5.73
C MET A 59 -7.37 12.07 6.22
N GLN A 60 -7.54 13.05 5.33
CA GLN A 60 -8.16 14.35 5.62
C GLN A 60 -9.59 14.39 5.10
N TYR A 61 -10.52 14.90 5.91
CA TYR A 61 -11.89 15.10 5.47
C TYR A 61 -11.98 16.27 4.48
N ASP A 62 -12.60 16.03 3.33
CA ASP A 62 -12.92 17.03 2.32
C ASP A 62 -14.42 17.35 2.37
N ALA A 63 -14.74 18.55 2.82
CA ALA A 63 -16.12 19.01 2.98
C ALA A 63 -16.87 19.21 1.65
N ALA A 64 -16.16 19.44 0.53
CA ALA A 64 -16.79 19.63 -0.77
C ALA A 64 -17.33 18.29 -1.33
N THR A 65 -16.62 17.20 -1.08
CA THR A 65 -17.00 15.86 -1.55
C THR A 65 -17.67 15.00 -0.47
N GLY A 66 -17.59 15.41 0.80
CA GLY A 66 -18.06 14.62 1.94
C GLY A 66 -17.27 13.32 2.14
N CYS A 67 -16.03 13.26 1.65
CA CYS A 67 -15.18 12.07 1.67
C CYS A 67 -13.86 12.32 2.41
N TYR A 68 -13.17 11.26 2.79
CA TYR A 68 -11.80 11.35 3.30
C TYR A 68 -10.82 11.14 2.15
N THR A 69 -9.76 11.94 2.11
CA THR A 69 -8.77 11.92 1.03
C THR A 69 -7.34 11.79 1.57
N ALA A 70 -6.48 11.14 0.80
CA ALA A 70 -5.06 11.08 1.08
C ALA A 70 -4.25 11.10 -0.21
N LYS A 71 -3.12 11.80 -0.17
CA LYS A 71 -2.07 11.71 -1.18
C LYS A 71 -0.86 11.03 -0.56
N ALA A 72 -0.36 9.99 -1.20
CA ALA A 72 0.87 9.31 -0.79
C ALA A 72 1.80 9.18 -1.99
N VAL A 73 3.11 9.24 -1.72
CA VAL A 73 4.15 9.03 -2.73
C VAL A 73 5.04 7.93 -2.21
N MET A 74 5.16 6.85 -2.99
CA MET A 74 5.95 5.68 -2.65
C MET A 74 7.00 5.40 -3.71
N THR A 75 8.08 4.75 -3.31
CA THR A 75 9.10 4.24 -4.22
C THR A 75 9.06 2.73 -4.14
N THR A 76 8.62 2.07 -5.21
CA THR A 76 8.42 0.62 -5.21
C THR A 76 8.76 0.00 -6.56
N GLY A 77 9.36 -1.18 -6.54
CA GLY A 77 9.57 -2.01 -7.74
C GLY A 77 8.36 -2.89 -8.07
N TYR A 78 7.37 -2.97 -7.17
CA TYR A 78 6.20 -3.81 -7.34
C TYR A 78 5.16 -3.16 -8.25
N ALA A 79 4.35 -4.00 -8.92
CA ALA A 79 3.24 -3.56 -9.76
C ALA A 79 1.97 -3.21 -8.95
N PHE A 80 1.99 -3.47 -7.64
CA PHE A 80 0.88 -3.23 -6.74
C PHE A 80 1.35 -2.90 -5.33
N THR A 81 0.42 -2.39 -4.52
CA THR A 81 0.54 -2.32 -3.06
C THR A 81 -0.75 -2.83 -2.42
N ASP A 82 -0.64 -3.39 -1.22
CA ASP A 82 -1.80 -3.84 -0.45
C ASP A 82 -2.04 -2.85 0.71
N ILE A 83 -3.30 -2.46 0.89
CA ILE A 83 -3.74 -1.54 1.93
C ILE A 83 -5.02 -2.01 2.62
N LYS A 84 -5.30 -1.46 3.80
CA LYS A 84 -6.64 -1.38 4.38
C LYS A 84 -6.87 0.02 4.92
N PHE A 85 -8.13 0.46 4.87
CA PHE A 85 -8.57 1.65 5.58
C PHE A 85 -8.81 1.35 7.06
N THR A 86 -8.64 2.38 7.89
CA THR A 86 -9.02 2.37 9.30
C THR A 86 -9.99 3.50 9.60
N VAL A 87 -10.95 3.25 10.48
CA VAL A 87 -11.80 4.28 11.08
C VAL A 87 -11.71 4.13 12.58
N ASN A 88 -11.32 5.19 13.29
CA ASN A 88 -11.09 5.17 14.74
C ASN A 88 -10.10 4.05 15.16
N GLY A 89 -9.09 3.79 14.32
CA GLY A 89 -8.10 2.72 14.53
C GLY A 89 -8.60 1.30 14.23
N ALA A 90 -9.88 1.09 13.96
CA ALA A 90 -10.43 -0.21 13.57
C ALA A 90 -10.22 -0.45 12.07
N PHE A 91 -9.70 -1.62 11.70
CA PHE A 91 -9.56 -2.02 10.29
C PHE A 91 -10.91 -2.21 9.61
N GLU A 92 -10.96 -1.84 8.34
CA GLU A 92 -12.03 -2.26 7.45
C GLU A 92 -11.94 -3.76 7.13
N LEU A 93 -13.06 -4.31 6.66
CA LEU A 93 -13.15 -5.62 6.04
C LEU A 93 -12.55 -6.69 6.96
N GLN A 94 -12.97 -6.69 8.23
CA GLN A 94 -12.50 -7.62 9.26
C GLN A 94 -12.61 -9.07 8.77
N GLY A 95 -11.52 -9.83 8.90
CA GLY A 95 -11.44 -11.22 8.44
C GLY A 95 -11.42 -11.42 6.91
N LYS A 96 -11.39 -10.35 6.12
CA LYS A 96 -11.26 -10.40 4.65
C LYS A 96 -9.90 -9.86 4.21
N ASP A 97 -9.55 -10.18 2.97
CA ASP A 97 -8.31 -9.76 2.32
C ASP A 97 -8.11 -8.23 2.34
N ASN A 98 -6.84 -7.83 2.21
CA ASN A 98 -6.44 -6.45 1.99
C ASN A 98 -6.90 -5.98 0.60
N ARG A 99 -7.08 -4.67 0.44
CA ARG A 99 -7.30 -4.07 -0.88
C ARG A 99 -5.99 -4.05 -1.65
N ARG A 100 -5.97 -4.64 -2.83
CA ARG A 100 -4.84 -4.61 -3.76
C ARG A 100 -4.99 -3.49 -4.77
N LEU A 101 -4.05 -2.55 -4.77
CA LEU A 101 -4.01 -1.41 -5.69
C LEU A 101 -2.96 -1.67 -6.77
N LEU A 102 -3.40 -1.88 -8.01
CA LEU A 102 -2.53 -2.12 -9.17
C LEU A 102 -2.13 -0.80 -9.84
N PHE A 103 -0.83 -0.54 -10.04
CA PHE A 103 -0.35 0.70 -10.67
C PHE A 103 -0.56 0.76 -12.19
N ARG A 104 -0.71 -0.40 -12.86
CA ARG A 104 -0.96 -0.53 -14.31
C ARG A 104 -0.07 0.39 -15.18
N ASP A 105 1.24 0.37 -14.93
CA ASP A 105 2.26 1.16 -15.61
C ASP A 105 2.11 2.69 -15.53
N LYS A 106 1.25 3.19 -14.63
CA LYS A 106 1.08 4.63 -14.40
C LYS A 106 1.87 5.09 -13.18
N ASP A 107 2.46 6.28 -13.27
CA ASP A 107 3.12 6.93 -12.13
C ASP A 107 2.11 7.46 -11.11
N THR A 108 0.85 7.64 -11.51
CA THR A 108 -0.23 8.07 -10.62
C THR A 108 -1.41 7.12 -10.70
N LEU A 109 -1.86 6.63 -9.55
CA LEU A 109 -3.08 5.85 -9.39
C LEU A 109 -4.10 6.68 -8.59
N VAL A 110 -5.29 6.83 -9.17
CA VAL A 110 -6.47 7.37 -8.48
C VAL A 110 -7.31 6.19 -8.01
N TYR A 111 -7.63 6.14 -6.72
CA TYR A 111 -8.36 5.03 -6.12
C TYR A 111 -9.52 5.54 -5.26
N THR A 112 -10.74 5.11 -5.56
CA THR A 112 -11.95 5.50 -4.82
C THR A 112 -12.62 4.27 -4.24
N ALA A 113 -12.91 4.30 -2.94
CA ALA A 113 -13.50 3.20 -2.20
C ALA A 113 -14.63 3.65 -1.26
N GLU A 114 -15.42 2.67 -0.81
CA GLU A 114 -16.36 2.82 0.31
C GLU A 114 -15.93 1.89 1.44
N TYR A 115 -15.90 2.41 2.66
CA TYR A 115 -15.46 1.69 3.85
C TYR A 115 -16.29 0.41 4.04
N ASN A 116 -15.64 -0.72 4.31
CA ASN A 116 -16.26 -2.04 4.45
C ASN A 116 -16.98 -2.60 3.21
N VAL A 117 -16.79 -1.99 2.03
CA VAL A 117 -17.33 -2.50 0.76
C VAL A 117 -16.19 -2.93 -0.17
N MET A 118 -16.14 -4.22 -0.52
CA MET A 118 -15.27 -4.71 -1.59
C MET A 118 -15.90 -4.35 -2.94
N LYS A 119 -15.09 -3.75 -3.82
CA LYS A 119 -15.43 -3.48 -5.21
C LYS A 119 -14.49 -4.28 -6.10
#